data_AF-A0A958YW02-F1
#
_entry.id   AF-A0A958YW02-F1
#
_cell.length_a   1.000
_cell.length_b   1.000
_cell.length_c   1.000
_cell.angle_alpha   90.00
_cell.angle_beta   90.00
_cell.angle_gamma   90.00
#
_symmetry.space_group_name_H-M   'P 1'
#
loop_
_entity.id
_entity.type
_entity.pdbx_description
1 polymer ?
#
loop_
_entity_poly.entity_id
_entity_poly.type
_entity_poly.pdbx_seq_one_letter_code
_entity_poly.pdbx_strand_id
1 'polypeptide(L)'
;MSDISFSIKIVDDDGRGMSNIEVSVFDDAFLGTSYQSEYTDSDGWAFFSFYAVSGSFKGKVYVDGYEVGISNFYDGDTGSYSI
;
A
#
# COMPACT_ATOMS: atom_id res chain seq x y z
N MET A 1 17.76 10.48 -3.04
CA MET A 1 16.59 9.91 -3.71
C MET A 1 16.80 8.41 -3.71
N SER A 2 15.84 7.67 -3.20
CA SER A 2 15.91 6.23 -3.03
C SER A 2 14.52 5.64 -3.24
N ASP A 3 14.48 4.40 -3.70
CA ASP A 3 13.24 3.64 -3.70
C ASP A 3 12.87 3.30 -2.26
N ILE A 4 11.58 3.42 -1.95
CA ILE A 4 10.95 3.02 -0.70
C ILE A 4 10.17 1.76 -1.00
N SER A 5 10.61 0.65 -0.42
CA SER A 5 9.92 -0.63 -0.51
C SER A 5 9.03 -0.82 0.72
N PHE A 6 7.78 -1.19 0.52
CA PHE A 6 6.86 -1.47 1.63
C PHE A 6 5.86 -2.54 1.24
N SER A 7 5.17 -3.09 2.23
CA SER A 7 4.17 -4.12 2.04
C SER A 7 2.86 -3.78 2.75
N ILE A 8 1.76 -4.24 2.18
CA ILE A 8 0.42 -4.08 2.75
C ILE A 8 -0.22 -5.46 2.85
N LYS A 9 -0.73 -5.80 4.04
CA LYS A 9 -1.56 -6.98 4.24
C LYS A 9 -3.04 -6.63 4.21
N ILE A 10 -3.82 -7.38 3.47
CA ILE A 10 -5.28 -7.36 3.58
C ILE A 10 -5.73 -8.59 4.34
N VAL A 11 -6.54 -8.37 5.36
CA VAL A 11 -7.09 -9.44 6.21
C VAL A 11 -8.61 -9.35 6.31
N ASP A 12 -9.26 -10.48 6.56
CA ASP A 12 -10.68 -10.54 6.94
C ASP A 12 -10.88 -10.15 8.42
N ASP A 13 -12.14 -10.09 8.86
CA ASP A 13 -12.52 -9.84 10.26
C ASP A 13 -11.92 -10.84 11.28
N ASP A 14 -11.55 -12.04 10.82
CA ASP A 14 -10.89 -13.08 11.64
C ASP A 14 -9.35 -12.91 11.65
N GLY A 15 -8.80 -11.93 10.93
CA GLY A 15 -7.37 -11.67 10.78
C GLY A 15 -6.65 -12.58 9.78
N ARG A 16 -7.38 -13.34 8.96
CA ARG A 16 -6.80 -14.20 7.91
C ARG A 16 -6.50 -13.38 6.67
N GLY A 17 -5.36 -13.67 6.04
CA GLY A 17 -4.96 -13.01 4.80
C GLY A 17 -5.95 -13.27 3.66
N MET A 18 -6.31 -12.23 2.92
CA MET A 18 -7.21 -12.31 1.78
C MET A 18 -6.42 -12.19 0.47
N SER A 19 -6.50 -13.21 -0.37
CA SER A 19 -5.79 -13.26 -1.66
C SER A 19 -6.58 -12.63 -2.80
N ASN A 20 -5.86 -12.18 -3.84
CA ASN A 20 -6.45 -11.61 -5.06
C ASN A 20 -7.33 -10.38 -4.80
N ILE A 21 -6.94 -9.57 -3.82
CA ILE A 21 -7.53 -8.27 -3.52
C ILE A 21 -6.67 -7.20 -4.19
N GLU A 22 -7.28 -6.26 -4.90
CA GLU A 22 -6.56 -5.15 -5.51
C GLU A 22 -6.21 -4.11 -4.44
N VAL A 23 -4.92 -3.81 -4.29
CA VAL A 23 -4.43 -2.77 -3.40
C VAL A 23 -3.76 -1.70 -4.24
N SER A 24 -4.27 -0.48 -4.16
CA SER A 24 -3.73 0.68 -4.87
C SER A 24 -3.19 1.72 -3.89
N VAL A 25 -2.05 2.31 -4.21
CA VAL A 25 -1.44 3.38 -3.43
C VAL A 25 -1.21 4.60 -4.31
N PHE A 26 -1.65 5.76 -3.82
CA PHE A 26 -1.49 7.06 -4.49
C PHE A 26 -0.69 7.99 -3.59
N ASP A 27 0.36 8.61 -4.12
CA ASP A 27 1.07 9.68 -3.42
C ASP A 27 0.17 10.93 -3.27
N ASP A 28 -0.12 11.31 -2.02
CA ASP A 28 -0.96 12.45 -1.63
C ASP A 28 -0.22 13.79 -1.73
N ALA A 29 1.12 13.77 -1.73
CA ALA A 29 1.95 14.98 -1.65
C ALA A 29 2.31 15.57 -3.01
N PHE A 30 2.42 14.74 -4.05
CA PHE A 30 2.73 15.18 -5.40
C PHE A 30 1.45 15.25 -6.26
N LEU A 31 1.45 16.13 -7.27
CA LEU A 31 0.34 16.30 -8.23
C LEU A 31 0.12 15.06 -9.12
N GLY A 32 -0.21 13.91 -8.53
CA GLY A 32 -0.74 12.71 -9.19
C GLY A 32 0.25 11.85 -9.96
N THR A 33 1.55 11.87 -9.67
CA THR A 33 2.55 11.22 -10.54
C THR A 33 2.92 9.79 -10.14
N SER A 34 2.70 9.39 -8.89
CA SER A 34 3.05 8.06 -8.39
C SER A 34 1.81 7.30 -7.97
N TYR A 35 1.41 6.34 -8.81
CA TYR A 35 0.32 5.39 -8.59
C TYR A 35 0.86 3.99 -8.87
N GLN A 36 0.59 3.05 -7.97
CA GLN A 36 0.81 1.63 -8.20
C GLN A 36 -0.40 0.86 -7.69
N SER A 37 -0.71 -0.23 -8.38
CA SER A 37 -1.72 -1.20 -7.97
C SER A 37 -1.12 -2.58 -8.06
N GLU A 38 -1.36 -3.38 -7.03
CA GLU A 38 -0.86 -4.75 -6.90
C GLU A 38 -1.97 -5.63 -6.33
N TYR A 39 -1.93 -6.92 -6.66
CA TYR A 39 -2.85 -7.90 -6.08
C TYR A 39 -2.21 -8.63 -4.92
N THR A 40 -2.98 -8.86 -3.87
CA THR A 40 -2.50 -9.66 -2.74
C THR A 40 -2.23 -11.11 -3.14
N ASP A 41 -1.15 -11.68 -2.59
CA ASP A 41 -0.80 -13.09 -2.72
C ASP A 41 -1.70 -14.02 -1.87
N SER A 42 -1.37 -15.32 -1.81
CA SER A 42 -2.13 -16.31 -1.04
C SER A 42 -2.17 -16.05 0.47
N ASP A 43 -1.23 -15.28 1.00
CA ASP A 43 -1.14 -14.93 2.43
C ASP A 43 -1.70 -13.52 2.72
N GLY A 44 -2.23 -12.85 1.69
CA GLY A 44 -2.86 -11.54 1.78
C GLY A 44 -1.91 -10.35 1.62
N TRP A 45 -0.69 -10.56 1.10
CA TRP A 45 0.32 -9.50 0.98
C TRP A 45 0.41 -8.91 -0.43
N ALA A 46 0.48 -7.58 -0.50
CA ALA A 46 0.85 -6.82 -1.68
C ALA A 46 2.15 -6.04 -1.40
N PHE A 47 3.06 -5.98 -2.37
CA PHE A 47 4.39 -5.37 -2.22
C PHE A 47 4.57 -4.22 -3.19
N PHE A 48 5.07 -3.09 -2.69
CA PHE A 48 5.18 -1.85 -3.46
C PHE A 48 6.61 -1.31 -3.41
N SER A 49 6.98 -0.56 -4.45
CA SER A 49 8.25 0.15 -4.52
C SER A 49 8.04 1.53 -5.12
N PHE A 50 8.06 2.57 -4.29
CA PHE A 50 7.85 3.96 -4.70
C PHE A 50 9.14 4.73 -4.72
N TYR A 51 9.35 5.52 -5.78
CA TYR A 51 10.45 6.46 -5.81
C TYR A 51 10.12 7.68 -4.95
N ALA A 52 10.87 7.89 -3.87
CA ALA A 52 10.64 9.02 -2.98
C ALA A 52 11.84 9.97 -2.96
N VAL A 53 11.53 11.27 -3.08
CA VAL A 53 12.54 12.34 -3.04
C VAL A 53 13.08 12.53 -1.63
N SER A 54 12.19 12.40 -0.64
CA SER A 54 12.47 12.28 0.79
C SER A 54 12.42 10.81 1.22
N GLY A 55 13.08 10.42 2.30
CA GLY A 55 13.04 9.04 2.84
C GLY A 55 11.67 8.57 3.36
N SER A 56 10.60 9.26 2.98
CA SER A 56 9.20 8.92 3.22
C SER A 56 8.30 9.60 2.19
N PHE A 57 7.11 9.06 1.98
CA PHE A 57 6.02 9.77 1.29
C PHE A 57 4.68 9.52 1.99
N LYS A 58 3.69 10.37 1.73
CA LYS A 58 2.33 10.22 2.28
C LYS A 58 1.46 9.61 1.19
N GLY A 59 0.93 8.41 1.42
CA GLY A 59 0.13 7.67 0.45
C GLY A 59 -1.31 7.43 0.91
N LYS A 60 -2.27 7.61 0.00
CA LYS A 60 -3.64 7.10 0.15
C LYS A 60 -3.70 5.66 -0.32
N VAL A 61 -4.34 4.81 0.46
CA VAL A 61 -4.49 3.38 0.18
C VAL A 61 -5.93 3.10 -0.19
N TYR A 62 -6.12 2.36 -1.28
CA TYR A 62 -7.40 1.87 -1.75
C TYR A 62 -7.36 0.34 -1.80
N VAL A 63 -8.48 -0.27 -1.43
CA VAL A 63 -8.69 -1.73 -1.48
C VAL A 63 -9.94 -1.97 -2.31
N ASP A 64 -9.81 -2.69 -3.42
CA ASP A 64 -10.86 -2.86 -4.44
C ASP A 64 -11.54 -1.53 -4.85
N GLY A 65 -10.74 -0.47 -4.94
CA GLY A 65 -11.19 0.87 -5.31
C GLY A 65 -11.79 1.72 -4.19
N TYR A 66 -11.91 1.21 -2.96
CA TYR A 66 -12.39 1.97 -1.79
C TYR A 66 -11.22 2.49 -0.96
N GLU A 67 -11.22 3.79 -0.65
CA GLU A 67 -10.19 4.38 0.22
C GLU A 67 -10.32 3.81 1.64
N VAL A 68 -9.26 3.16 2.12
CA VAL A 68 -9.20 2.57 3.47
C VAL A 68 -8.37 3.39 4.44
N GLY A 69 -7.53 4.29 3.94
CA GLY A 69 -6.78 5.19 4.79
C GLY A 69 -5.65 5.94 4.10
N ILE A 70 -4.95 6.73 4.92
CA ILE A 70 -3.80 7.52 4.51
C ILE A 70 -2.66 7.21 5.48
N SER A 71 -1.50 6.85 4.94
CA SER A 71 -0.31 6.45 5.71
C SER A 71 0.92 7.21 5.24
N ASN A 72 1.85 7.47 6.14
CA ASN A 72 3.21 7.80 5.75
C ASN A 72 3.97 6.48 5.58
N PHE A 73 4.59 6.28 4.43
CA PHE A 73 5.37 5.10 4.12
C PHE A 73 6.86 5.43 4.17
N TYR A 74 7.60 4.58 4.88
CA TYR A 74 9.05 4.53 4.97
C TYR A 74 9.57 3.24 4.36
N ASP A 75 10.87 3.19 4.06
CA ASP A 75 11.49 1.98 3.51
C ASP A 75 11.47 0.84 4.54
N GLY A 76 11.00 -0.34 4.12
CA GLY A 76 10.79 -1.51 4.95
C GLY A 76 9.44 -1.55 5.69
N ASP A 77 8.55 -0.57 5.48
CA ASP A 77 7.28 -0.51 6.21
C ASP A 77 6.34 -1.67 5.86
N THR A 78 5.49 -1.99 6.83
CA THR A 78 4.45 -3.00 6.71
C THR A 78 3.14 -2.45 7.28
N GLY A 79 2.14 -2.30 6.42
CA GLY A 79 0.77 -1.90 6.78
C GLY A 79 -0.18 -3.10 6.79
N SER A 80 -1.29 -2.99 7.52
CA SER A 80 -2.37 -3.98 7.48
C SER A 80 -3.73 -3.29 7.51
N TYR A 81 -4.64 -3.74 6.65
CA TYR A 81 -6.03 -3.27 6.60
C TYR A 81 -6.98 -4.46 6.68
N SER A 82 -8.04 -4.30 7.48
CA SER A 82 -9.14 -5.26 7.58
C SER A 82 -10.29 -4.75 6.74
N ILE A 83 -10.94 -5.65 5.97
CA ILE A 83 -12.12 -5.34 5.16
C ILE A 83 -13.25 -6.35 5.39
#